data_AF-A0A8D8FWG3-F1
#
_entry.id   AF-A0A8D8FWG3-F1
#
_cell.length_a   1.000
_cell.length_b   1.000
_cell.length_c   1.000
_cell.angle_alpha   90.00
_cell.angle_beta   90.00
_cell.angle_gamma   90.00
#
_symmetry.space_group_name_H-M   'P 1'
#
loop_
_entity.id
_entity.type
_entity.pdbx_description
1 polymer ?
#
loop_
_entity_poly.entity_id
_entity_poly.type
_entity_poly.pdbx_seq_one_letter_code
_entity_poly.pdbx_strand_id
1 'polypeptide(L)'
;MLIASNFVLNRCVIENQCTFYPWVHQYVNNLSRGNQIEAVTFPDVSPTKFPPKGTMNMVAGDFLQIYRDENYWDCVATCFFIDCANNIIDFVEIIYNILKPGGIWVNLGPLLYHFSDMLTENSIEPTYEDLIVIIKSCGFIILKNKTDVTTKYSQNPTSMHQSEYKSIYLVCQKPEQD
;
A
#
# COMPACT_ATOMS: atom_id res chain seq x y z
N MET A 1 2.30 -2.13 12.27
CA MET A 1 1.25 -2.82 11.49
C MET A 1 0.84 -4.16 12.09
N LEU A 2 1.73 -5.15 12.24
CA LEU A 2 1.38 -6.54 12.61
C LEU A 2 0.57 -6.71 13.91
N ILE A 3 0.92 -6.00 14.98
CA ILE A 3 0.19 -6.10 16.26
C ILE A 3 -1.25 -5.60 16.11
N ALA A 4 -1.41 -4.43 15.47
CA ALA A 4 -2.72 -3.83 15.26
C ALA A 4 -3.59 -4.67 14.31
N SER A 5 -3.02 -5.21 13.23
CA SER A 5 -3.77 -6.08 12.31
C SER A 5 -4.18 -7.39 12.97
N ASN A 6 -3.32 -8.02 13.76
CA ASN A 6 -3.67 -9.21 14.53
C ASN A 6 -4.80 -8.92 15.54
N PHE A 7 -4.77 -7.76 16.19
CA PHE A 7 -5.86 -7.33 17.07
C PHE A 7 -7.18 -7.16 16.30
N VAL A 8 -7.19 -6.39 15.21
CA VAL A 8 -8.41 -6.12 14.42
C VAL A 8 -8.94 -7.40 13.78
N LEU A 9 -8.10 -8.24 13.18
CA LEU A 9 -8.58 -9.43 12.45
C LEU A 9 -9.01 -10.57 13.38
N ASN A 10 -8.34 -10.74 14.53
CA ASN A 10 -8.52 -11.94 15.36
C ASN A 10 -9.18 -11.68 16.73
N ARG A 11 -9.28 -10.42 17.17
CA ARG A 11 -9.87 -10.05 18.47
C ARG A 11 -11.08 -9.14 18.33
N CYS A 12 -11.12 -8.33 17.27
CA CYS A 12 -12.25 -7.45 17.04
C CYS A 12 -13.40 -8.16 16.30
N VAL A 13 -14.29 -8.83 17.05
CA VAL A 13 -15.37 -9.67 16.46
C VAL A 13 -16.74 -8.98 16.30
N ILE A 14 -16.94 -7.77 16.84
CA ILE A 14 -18.19 -7.00 16.74
C ILE A 14 -17.97 -5.67 16.01
N GLU A 15 -18.92 -5.26 15.17
CA GLU A 15 -18.89 -3.95 14.50
C GLU A 15 -18.85 -2.81 15.55
N ASN A 16 -17.99 -1.80 15.34
CA ASN A 16 -17.82 -0.61 16.18
C ASN A 16 -17.50 -0.88 17.67
N GLN A 17 -16.92 -2.04 18.00
CA GLN A 17 -16.68 -2.44 19.40
C GLN A 17 -15.61 -1.63 20.13
N CYS A 18 -14.69 -1.02 19.39
CA CYS A 18 -13.57 -0.25 19.92
C CYS A 18 -13.70 1.21 19.52
N THR A 19 -13.27 2.11 20.40
CA THR A 19 -13.26 3.55 20.17
C THR A 19 -11.85 4.07 20.40
N PHE A 20 -11.37 4.94 19.51
CA PHE A 20 -10.13 5.68 19.70
C PHE A 20 -10.25 7.11 19.18
N TYR A 21 -9.29 7.95 19.53
CA TYR A 21 -9.31 9.38 19.23
C TYR A 21 -8.11 9.75 18.35
N PRO A 22 -8.19 9.53 17.03
CA PRO A 22 -7.04 9.67 16.14
C PRO A 22 -6.51 11.11 16.09
N TRP A 23 -7.34 12.13 16.32
CA TRP A 23 -6.97 13.52 16.02
C TRP A 23 -6.40 14.32 17.20
N VAL A 24 -6.33 13.73 18.40
CA VAL A 24 -5.96 14.46 19.63
C VAL A 24 -4.56 15.07 19.59
N HIS A 25 -3.66 14.47 18.80
CA HIS A 25 -2.28 14.92 18.63
C HIS A 25 -2.12 16.06 17.60
N GLN A 26 -3.17 16.39 16.83
CA GLN A 26 -3.14 17.48 15.86
C GLN A 26 -3.61 18.78 16.54
N TYR A 27 -2.69 19.69 16.85
CA TYR A 27 -2.99 20.95 17.57
C TYR A 27 -3.27 22.16 16.66
N VAL A 28 -2.90 22.07 15.38
CA VAL A 28 -3.05 23.14 14.39
C VAL A 28 -4.06 22.75 13.30
N ASN A 29 -4.55 23.73 12.55
CA ASN A 29 -5.56 23.54 11.49
C ASN A 29 -6.88 22.94 12.00
N ASN A 30 -7.24 23.19 13.26
CA ASN A 30 -8.53 22.78 13.82
C ASN A 30 -9.53 23.93 13.76
N LEU A 31 -10.69 23.71 13.13
CA LEU A 31 -11.78 24.69 13.12
C LEU A 31 -12.49 24.76 14.47
N SER A 32 -12.58 23.64 15.20
CA SER A 32 -13.24 23.55 16.50
C SER A 32 -12.48 22.64 17.46
N ARG A 33 -12.64 22.86 18.77
CA ARG A 33 -12.12 21.93 19.80
C ARG A 33 -12.76 20.54 19.69
N GLY A 34 -14.03 20.46 19.26
CA GLY A 34 -14.75 19.19 19.11
C GLY A 34 -14.11 18.28 18.06
N ASN A 35 -13.63 18.86 16.95
CA ASN A 35 -12.98 18.11 15.87
C ASN A 35 -11.69 17.40 16.34
N GLN A 36 -10.92 18.06 17.22
CA GLN A 36 -9.67 17.49 17.72
C GLN A 36 -9.88 16.26 18.62
N ILE A 37 -10.99 16.24 19.35
CA ILE A 37 -11.35 15.15 20.28
C ILE A 37 -12.43 14.23 19.71
N GLU A 38 -12.63 14.25 18.39
CA GLU A 38 -13.63 13.41 17.73
C GLU A 38 -13.23 11.94 17.85
N ALA A 39 -14.19 11.12 18.27
CA ALA A 39 -14.03 9.69 18.46
C ALA A 39 -14.28 8.95 17.15
N VAL A 40 -13.46 7.94 16.85
CA VAL A 40 -13.68 7.00 15.75
C VAL A 40 -13.88 5.61 16.33
N THR A 41 -14.89 4.90 15.83
CA THR A 41 -15.16 3.50 16.20
C THR A 41 -14.66 2.53 15.14
N PHE A 42 -14.27 1.33 15.57
CA PHE A 42 -13.79 0.26 14.69
C PHE A 42 -14.00 -1.13 15.32
N PRO A 43 -13.95 -2.22 14.53
CA PRO A 43 -13.98 -2.25 13.06
C PRO A 43 -15.40 -1.96 12.55
N ASP A 44 -15.52 -1.29 11.42
CA ASP A 44 -16.81 -1.01 10.76
C ASP A 44 -17.50 -2.28 10.23
N VAL A 45 -16.70 -3.31 9.91
CA VAL A 45 -17.16 -4.65 9.52
C VAL A 45 -16.56 -5.69 10.45
N SER A 46 -17.37 -6.62 10.98
CA SER A 46 -16.87 -7.75 11.77
C SER A 46 -16.18 -8.79 10.87
N PRO A 47 -14.88 -9.08 11.08
CA PRO A 47 -14.16 -10.13 10.34
C PRO A 47 -14.72 -11.54 10.60
N THR A 48 -15.40 -11.75 11.73
CA THR A 48 -16.02 -13.04 12.07
C THR A 48 -17.37 -13.23 11.37
N LYS A 49 -18.18 -12.17 11.31
CA LYS A 49 -19.49 -12.21 10.63
C LYS A 49 -19.35 -12.18 9.11
N PHE A 50 -18.32 -11.50 8.61
CA PHE A 50 -18.00 -11.38 7.20
C PHE A 50 -16.56 -11.84 6.92
N PRO A 51 -16.28 -13.14 7.04
CA PRO A 51 -14.95 -13.66 6.82
C PRO A 51 -14.52 -13.46 5.36
N PRO A 52 -13.21 -13.30 5.09
CA PRO A 52 -12.67 -13.26 3.74
C PRO A 52 -13.12 -14.47 2.93
N LYS A 53 -13.38 -14.27 1.63
CA LYS A 53 -13.59 -15.38 0.70
C LYS A 53 -12.23 -16.03 0.42
N GLY A 54 -12.11 -17.33 0.71
CA GLY A 54 -10.86 -18.07 0.57
C GLY A 54 -9.97 -17.99 1.80
N THR A 55 -8.70 -18.34 1.64
CA THR A 55 -7.73 -18.37 2.75
C THR A 55 -7.03 -17.02 2.86
N MET A 56 -7.10 -16.38 4.03
CA MET A 56 -6.36 -15.16 4.34
C MET A 56 -5.21 -15.49 5.28
N ASN A 57 -3.98 -15.15 4.85
CA ASN A 57 -2.78 -15.27 5.67
C ASN A 57 -2.07 -13.91 5.75
N MET A 58 -1.36 -13.67 6.84
CA MET A 58 -0.52 -12.48 7.01
C MET A 58 0.85 -12.91 7.49
N VAL A 59 1.90 -12.50 6.77
CA VAL A 59 3.28 -12.90 7.04
C VAL A 59 4.05 -11.71 7.61
N ALA A 60 4.90 -11.98 8.60
CA ALA A 60 5.74 -10.98 9.24
C ALA A 60 7.15 -11.01 8.67
N GLY A 61 7.61 -9.88 8.15
CA GLY A 61 9.01 -9.63 7.76
C GLY A 61 9.13 -8.81 6.49
N ASP A 62 10.33 -8.79 5.93
CA ASP A 62 10.69 -8.03 4.74
C ASP A 62 10.18 -8.72 3.47
N PHE A 63 9.46 -7.96 2.63
CA PHE A 63 8.93 -8.42 1.34
C PHE A 63 10.04 -9.02 0.46
N LEU A 64 11.20 -8.38 0.40
CA LEU A 64 12.32 -8.84 -0.44
C LEU A 64 12.94 -10.13 0.08
N GLN A 65 12.78 -10.45 1.36
CA GLN A 65 13.40 -11.62 1.99
C GLN A 65 12.46 -12.83 2.01
N ILE A 66 11.17 -12.60 2.22
CA ILE A 66 10.17 -13.66 2.41
C ILE A 66 9.76 -14.29 1.09
N TYR A 67 9.50 -13.49 0.05
CA TYR A 67 8.91 -13.99 -1.18
C TYR A 67 10.02 -14.35 -2.17
N ARG A 68 10.39 -15.63 -2.20
CA ARG A 68 11.47 -16.16 -3.04
C ARG A 68 11.02 -17.20 -4.06
N ASP A 69 9.85 -17.80 -3.87
CA ASP A 69 9.34 -18.82 -4.79
C ASP A 69 8.95 -18.19 -6.12
N GLU A 70 9.67 -18.57 -7.17
CA GLU A 70 9.41 -18.11 -8.53
C GLU A 70 8.09 -18.69 -9.06
N ASN A 71 7.39 -17.91 -9.87
CA ASN A 71 6.18 -18.34 -10.57
C ASN A 71 5.11 -18.95 -9.64
N TYR A 72 4.91 -18.34 -8.47
CA TYR A 72 4.00 -18.86 -7.45
C TYR A 72 2.67 -18.10 -7.38
N TRP A 73 2.68 -16.78 -7.58
CA TRP A 73 1.51 -15.93 -7.41
C TRP A 73 0.82 -15.65 -8.74
N ASP A 74 -0.51 -15.78 -8.77
CA ASP A 74 -1.33 -15.38 -9.93
C ASP A 74 -1.49 -13.85 -10.00
N CYS A 75 -1.46 -13.18 -8.85
CA CYS A 75 -1.62 -11.74 -8.75
C CYS A 75 -0.83 -11.16 -7.57
N VAL A 76 -0.22 -9.99 -7.78
CA VAL A 76 0.37 -9.15 -6.74
C VAL A 76 -0.32 -7.79 -6.79
N ALA A 77 -0.77 -7.28 -5.63
CA ALA A 77 -1.39 -5.98 -5.53
C ALA A 77 -0.62 -5.09 -4.53
N THR A 78 -0.10 -3.97 -5.00
CA THR A 78 0.63 -2.97 -4.20
C THR A 78 -0.20 -1.70 -4.09
N CYS A 79 -0.36 -1.18 -2.86
CA CYS A 79 -1.11 0.05 -2.59
C CYS A 79 -0.33 0.93 -1.61
N PHE A 80 0.14 2.11 -2.05
CA PHE A 80 1.03 2.99 -1.26
C PHE A 80 2.22 2.20 -0.68
N PHE A 81 2.93 1.47 -1.54
CA PHE A 81 3.92 0.49 -1.12
C PHE A 81 5.26 0.60 -1.85
N ILE A 82 5.26 0.73 -3.19
CA ILE A 82 6.51 0.62 -3.96
C ILE A 82 7.53 1.74 -3.67
N ASP A 83 7.06 2.86 -3.11
CA ASP A 83 7.86 4.00 -2.68
C ASP A 83 8.41 3.86 -1.25
N CYS A 84 8.13 2.75 -0.55
CA CYS A 84 8.77 2.44 0.74
C CYS A 84 10.09 1.68 0.60
N ALA A 85 10.52 1.36 -0.63
CA ALA A 85 11.77 0.66 -0.90
C ALA A 85 12.98 1.61 -0.83
N ASN A 86 14.12 1.11 -0.33
CA ASN A 86 15.42 1.76 -0.57
C ASN A 86 15.78 1.72 -2.06
N ASN A 87 15.45 0.61 -2.73
CA ASN A 87 15.64 0.43 -4.16
C ASN A 87 14.37 -0.16 -4.78
N ILE A 88 13.61 0.69 -5.47
CA ILE A 88 12.35 0.28 -6.12
C ILE A 88 12.57 -0.75 -7.24
N ILE A 89 13.78 -0.83 -7.81
CA ILE A 89 14.10 -1.81 -8.85
C ILE A 89 14.01 -3.23 -8.26
N ASP A 90 14.52 -3.44 -7.04
CA ASP A 90 14.46 -4.74 -6.35
C ASP A 90 13.00 -5.18 -6.12
N PHE A 91 12.10 -4.23 -5.85
CA PHE A 91 10.67 -4.50 -5.72
C PHE A 91 10.08 -4.96 -7.05
N VAL A 92 10.36 -4.25 -8.15
CA VAL A 92 9.86 -4.60 -9.48
C VAL A 92 10.36 -5.99 -9.90
N GLU A 93 11.64 -6.29 -9.68
CA GLU A 93 12.24 -7.58 -10.01
C GLU A 93 11.64 -8.73 -9.17
N ILE A 94 11.49 -8.54 -7.86
CA ILE A 94 10.88 -9.57 -7.02
C ILE A 94 9.42 -9.81 -7.41
N ILE A 95 8.63 -8.76 -7.67
CA ILE A 95 7.25 -8.91 -8.14
C ILE A 95 7.22 -9.70 -9.46
N TYR A 96 8.11 -9.41 -10.40
CA TYR A 96 8.22 -10.17 -11.65
C TYR A 96 8.56 -11.64 -11.42
N ASN A 97 9.55 -11.92 -10.57
CA ASN A 97 10.03 -13.27 -10.32
C ASN A 97 8.96 -14.15 -9.68
N ILE A 98 8.27 -13.63 -8.66
CA ILE A 98 7.29 -14.41 -7.90
C ILE A 98 5.96 -14.59 -8.64
N LEU A 99 5.66 -13.77 -9.64
CA LEU A 99 4.47 -13.93 -10.48
C LEU A 99 4.63 -15.10 -11.44
N LYS A 100 3.55 -15.89 -11.60
CA LYS A 100 3.43 -16.89 -12.67
C LYS A 100 3.48 -16.23 -14.05
N PRO A 101 3.89 -16.95 -15.11
CA PRO A 101 3.61 -16.53 -16.48
C PRO A 101 2.12 -16.22 -16.66
N GLY A 102 1.80 -15.10 -17.32
CA GLY A 102 0.43 -14.58 -17.42
C GLY A 102 -0.10 -13.88 -16.16
N GLY A 103 0.64 -13.92 -15.04
CA GLY A 103 0.25 -13.31 -13.77
C GLY A 103 0.24 -11.78 -13.80
N ILE A 104 -0.56 -11.18 -12.92
CA ILE A 104 -0.87 -9.74 -12.94
C ILE A 104 -0.26 -9.02 -11.74
N TRP A 105 0.36 -7.88 -11.99
CA TRP A 105 0.69 -6.90 -10.95
C TRP A 105 -0.22 -5.68 -11.07
N VAL A 106 -0.93 -5.35 -9.99
CA VAL A 106 -1.71 -4.11 -9.87
C VAL A 106 -1.02 -3.18 -8.88
N ASN A 107 -0.79 -1.92 -9.27
CA ASN A 107 -0.23 -0.90 -8.39
C ASN A 107 -1.13 0.33 -8.30
N LEU A 108 -1.31 0.88 -7.09
CA LEU A 108 -1.92 2.19 -6.85
C LEU A 108 -1.14 2.95 -5.78
N GLY A 109 -0.57 4.11 -6.10
CA GLY A 109 0.11 4.93 -5.09
C GLY A 109 0.83 6.13 -5.67
N PRO A 110 1.34 7.04 -4.81
CA PRO A 110 2.28 8.06 -5.21
C PRO A 110 3.70 7.49 -5.39
N LEU A 111 4.67 8.37 -5.60
CA LEU A 111 6.12 8.09 -5.52
C LEU A 111 6.74 9.00 -4.47
N LEU A 112 6.33 8.83 -3.20
CA LEU A 112 6.89 9.55 -2.06
C LEU A 112 7.96 8.66 -1.40
N TYR A 113 9.17 8.70 -1.96
CA TYR A 113 10.25 7.80 -1.55
C TYR A 113 10.62 7.98 -0.07
N HIS A 114 10.41 6.92 0.71
CA HIS A 114 10.47 6.97 2.17
C HIS A 114 11.83 7.41 2.72
N PHE A 115 12.91 7.07 2.01
CA PHE A 115 14.28 7.28 2.44
C PHE A 115 14.94 8.53 1.83
N SER A 116 14.22 9.33 1.03
CA SER A 116 14.83 10.45 0.28
C SER A 116 15.48 11.51 1.15
N ASP A 117 14.92 11.73 2.34
CA ASP A 117 15.41 12.74 3.29
C ASP A 117 16.31 12.14 4.38
N MET A 118 16.68 10.86 4.28
CA MET A 118 17.47 10.15 5.29
C MET A 118 18.95 10.09 4.90
N LEU A 119 19.78 10.94 5.51
CA LEU A 119 21.22 11.07 5.21
C LEU A 119 22.04 9.78 5.35
N THR A 120 21.55 8.79 6.12
CA THR A 120 22.27 7.54 6.41
C THR A 120 21.79 6.36 5.56
N GLU A 121 20.73 6.54 4.78
CA GLU A 121 20.11 5.47 4.00
C GLU A 121 20.33 5.74 2.51
N ASN A 122 20.59 4.67 1.74
CA ASN A 122 20.58 4.79 0.29
C ASN A 122 19.14 4.71 -0.22
N SER A 123 18.83 5.55 -1.20
CA SER A 123 17.50 5.68 -1.79
C SER A 123 17.63 5.87 -3.31
N ILE A 124 16.99 5.00 -4.08
CA ILE A 124 16.93 5.08 -5.55
C ILE A 124 15.54 5.61 -5.91
N GLU A 125 15.51 6.83 -6.46
CA GLU A 125 14.31 7.67 -6.57
C GLU A 125 13.97 7.98 -8.03
N PRO A 126 13.65 6.98 -8.87
CA PRO A 126 13.36 7.23 -10.26
C PRO A 126 12.11 8.09 -10.40
N THR A 127 12.10 8.90 -11.47
CA THR A 127 10.88 9.57 -11.88
C THR A 127 9.84 8.53 -12.32
N TYR A 128 8.60 8.96 -12.49
CA TYR A 128 7.57 8.09 -13.04
C TYR A 128 7.93 7.57 -14.46
N GLU A 129 8.54 8.41 -15.29
CA GLU A 129 8.97 8.01 -16.64
C GLU A 129 10.04 6.90 -16.56
N ASP A 130 11.02 7.06 -15.69
CA ASP A 130 12.07 6.06 -15.45
C ASP A 130 11.48 4.76 -14.87
N LEU A 131 10.52 4.85 -13.96
CA LEU A 131 9.81 3.68 -13.44
C LEU A 131 9.12 2.89 -14.55
N ILE A 132 8.50 3.57 -15.52
CA ILE A 132 7.90 2.89 -16.69
C ILE A 132 8.95 2.19 -17.54
N VAL A 133 10.14 2.78 -17.69
CA VAL A 133 11.27 2.13 -18.38
C VAL A 133 11.71 0.89 -17.60
N ILE A 134 11.95 1.01 -16.30
CA ILE A 134 12.35 -0.10 -15.42
C ILE A 134 11.35 -1.26 -15.51
N ILE A 135 10.05 -0.98 -15.39
CA ILE A 135 8.98 -1.99 -15.47
C ILE A 135 9.03 -2.75 -16.80
N LYS A 136 9.16 -2.03 -17.92
CA LYS A 136 9.25 -2.65 -19.25
C LYS A 136 10.55 -3.43 -19.44
N SER A 137 11.67 -2.89 -18.98
CA SER A 137 12.99 -3.53 -19.05
C SER A 137 13.06 -4.81 -18.23
N CYS A 138 12.31 -4.91 -17.13
CA CYS A 138 12.15 -6.13 -16.34
C CYS A 138 11.35 -7.23 -17.10
N GLY A 139 10.56 -6.84 -18.11
CA GLY A 139 9.81 -7.76 -18.98
C GLY A 139 8.30 -7.66 -18.84
N PHE A 140 7.76 -6.77 -18.01
CA PHE A 140 6.32 -6.59 -17.88
C PHE A 140 5.69 -5.97 -19.13
N ILE A 141 4.51 -6.47 -19.47
CA ILE A 141 3.58 -5.85 -20.43
C ILE A 141 2.64 -4.93 -19.63
N ILE A 142 2.64 -3.63 -19.93
CA ILE A 142 1.74 -2.68 -19.25
C ILE A 142 0.36 -2.73 -19.93
N LEU A 143 -0.62 -3.31 -19.25
CA LEU A 143 -2.00 -3.43 -19.74
C LEU A 143 -2.83 -2.17 -19.47
N LYS A 144 -2.57 -1.49 -18.36
CA LYS A 144 -3.26 -0.24 -18.01
C LYS A 144 -2.31 0.72 -17.33
N ASN A 145 -2.41 1.98 -17.72
CA ASN A 145 -1.60 3.05 -17.20
C ASN A 145 -2.47 4.30 -17.05
N LYS A 146 -2.65 4.77 -15.81
CA LYS A 146 -3.38 6.00 -15.49
C LYS A 146 -2.61 6.81 -14.46
N THR A 147 -2.42 8.09 -14.72
CA THR A 147 -1.92 9.08 -13.76
C THR A 147 -3.10 9.84 -13.14
N ASP A 148 -2.79 10.76 -12.21
CA ASP A 148 -3.75 11.72 -11.66
C ASP A 148 -4.94 11.12 -10.92
N VAL A 149 -4.79 9.88 -10.45
CA VAL A 149 -5.78 9.22 -9.60
C VAL A 149 -5.72 9.89 -8.22
N THR A 150 -6.76 10.65 -7.89
CA THR A 150 -6.78 11.42 -6.64
C THR A 150 -7.01 10.49 -5.45
N THR A 151 -6.08 10.48 -4.51
CA THR A 151 -6.11 9.64 -3.32
C THR A 151 -5.76 10.45 -2.07
N LYS A 152 -6.25 10.01 -0.92
CA LYS A 152 -5.96 10.57 0.41
C LYS A 152 -5.35 9.47 1.27
N TYR A 153 -4.56 9.85 2.26
CA TYR A 153 -3.92 8.90 3.17
C TYR A 153 -4.04 9.38 4.62
N SER A 154 -4.72 8.57 5.46
CA SER A 154 -4.88 8.76 6.91
C SER A 154 -5.13 10.21 7.37
N GLN A 155 -5.90 10.97 6.61
CA GLN A 155 -6.10 12.40 6.80
C GLN A 155 -7.28 12.69 7.72
N ASN A 156 -7.13 13.70 8.60
CA ASN A 156 -8.23 14.26 9.36
C ASN A 156 -9.21 14.98 8.40
N PRO A 157 -10.44 14.49 8.20
CA PRO A 157 -11.39 15.05 7.25
C PRO A 157 -11.88 16.45 7.65
N THR A 158 -11.70 16.85 8.91
CA THR A 158 -12.16 18.13 9.46
C THR A 158 -11.04 19.17 9.61
N SER A 159 -9.81 18.80 9.27
CA SER A 159 -8.64 19.69 9.29
C SER A 159 -8.77 20.79 8.23
N MET A 160 -8.41 22.02 8.56
CA MET A 160 -8.31 23.14 7.60
C MET A 160 -7.23 22.89 6.54
N HIS A 161 -6.21 22.11 6.86
CA HIS A 161 -5.19 21.67 5.91
C HIS A 161 -5.52 20.26 5.41
N GLN A 162 -5.59 20.13 4.08
CA GLN A 162 -5.83 18.88 3.38
C GLN A 162 -4.71 18.68 2.34
N SER A 163 -4.06 17.51 2.39
CA SER A 163 -3.13 16.97 1.40
C SER A 163 -3.80 15.85 0.60
N GLU A 164 -3.54 15.80 -0.70
CA GLU A 164 -3.98 14.73 -1.60
C GLU A 164 -2.81 14.30 -2.48
N TYR A 165 -2.82 13.06 -2.93
CA TYR A 165 -1.87 12.56 -3.92
C TYR A 165 -2.55 12.43 -5.27
N LYS A 166 -1.80 12.74 -6.33
CA LYS A 166 -2.13 12.40 -7.72
C LYS A 166 -1.39 11.10 -8.05
N SER A 167 -1.97 9.99 -7.62
CA SER A 167 -1.36 8.67 -7.70
C SER A 167 -1.33 8.11 -9.11
N ILE A 168 -0.39 7.20 -9.32
CA ILE A 168 -0.33 6.33 -10.49
C ILE A 168 -1.14 5.06 -10.23
N TYR A 169 -1.86 4.60 -11.25
CA TYR A 169 -2.54 3.32 -11.28
C TYR A 169 -2.03 2.51 -12.47
N LEU A 170 -1.41 1.37 -12.18
CA LEU A 170 -0.83 0.48 -13.17
C LEU A 170 -1.47 -0.91 -13.07
N VAL A 171 -1.66 -1.54 -14.22
CA VAL A 171 -1.87 -2.99 -14.34
C VAL A 171 -0.83 -3.50 -15.32
N CYS A 172 0.05 -4.36 -14.82
CA CYS A 172 1.14 -4.98 -15.55
C CYS A 172 0.92 -6.50 -15.59
N GLN A 173 1.38 -7.15 -16.65
CA GLN A 173 1.29 -8.60 -16.80
C GLN A 173 2.68 -9.16 -17.09
N LYS A 174 3.05 -10.22 -16.38
CA LYS A 174 4.20 -11.05 -16.76
C LYS A 174 3.81 -11.82 -18.03
N PRO A 175 4.60 -11.79 -19.12
CA PRO A 175 4.27 -12.51 -20.33
C PRO A 175 3.96 -13.99 -20.06
N GLU A 176 3.08 -14.58 -20.87
CA GLU A 176 2.92 -16.03 -20.90
C GLU A 176 4.23 -16.66 -21.40
N GLN A 177 4.51 -17.89 -20.95
CA GLN A 177 5.57 -18.71 -21.54
C GLN A 177 4.93 -19.51 -22.67
N ASP A 178 5.51 -19.44 -23.86
CA ASP A 178 5.15 -20.29 -25.01
C ASP A 178 5.31 -21.79 -24.70
#